data_AF-A0A3D3I881-F1
#
_entry.id   AF-A0A3D3I881-F1
#
_cell.length_a   1.000
_cell.length_b   1.000
_cell.length_c   1.000
_cell.angle_alpha   90.00
_cell.angle_beta   90.00
_cell.angle_gamma   90.00
#
_symmetry.space_group_name_H-M   'P 1'
#
loop_
_entity.id
_entity.type
_entity.pdbx_description
1 polymer ?
#
loop_
_entity_poly.entity_id
_entity_poly.type
_entity_poly.pdbx_seq_one_letter_code
_entity_poly.pdbx_strand_id
1 'polypeptide(L)'
;MLVSEVQDEGKVVRVEELKIEALDPNLRLIEICQKLEANHYIAGKGGKNYLNTQQWSEAGVRISWQNFNSEMVQYPQLGKSFVPALSIIDCLFNIGPVKTRELLLNAWQVER
;
A
#
# COMPACT_ATOMS: atom_id res chain seq x y z
N MET A 1 0.29 -12.71 -16.67
CA MET A 1 -0.99 -12.17 -17.16
C MET A 1 -1.51 -10.99 -16.32
N LEU A 2 -1.26 -10.90 -15.00
CA LEU A 2 -1.74 -9.76 -14.18
C LEU A 2 -0.79 -8.53 -14.10
N VAL A 3 0.47 -8.63 -14.52
CA VAL A 3 1.45 -7.54 -14.36
C VAL A 3 1.50 -6.60 -15.58
N SER A 4 1.05 -7.06 -16.75
CA SER A 4 1.12 -6.30 -18.01
C SER A 4 0.06 -5.19 -18.15
N GLU A 5 -0.88 -5.09 -17.20
CA GLU A 5 -2.01 -4.15 -17.26
C GLU A 5 -2.00 -3.11 -16.13
N VAL A 6 -0.95 -3.08 -15.29
CA VAL A 6 -0.76 -2.00 -14.33
C VAL A 6 -0.33 -0.74 -15.09
N GLN A 7 -1.31 0.00 -15.59
CA GLN A 7 -1.13 1.36 -16.10
C GLN A 7 -0.95 2.29 -14.89
N ASP A 8 0.22 2.25 -14.28
CA ASP A 8 0.64 3.25 -13.31
C ASP A 8 1.53 4.26 -14.04
N GLU A 9 1.26 5.55 -13.85
CA GLU A 9 2.17 6.61 -14.33
C GLU A 9 3.47 6.61 -13.52
N GLY A 10 3.49 5.93 -12.37
CA GLY A 10 4.66 5.77 -11.51
C GLY A 10 5.73 4.83 -12.07
N LYS A 11 6.99 5.17 -11.78
CA LYS A 11 8.14 4.30 -12.06
C LYS A 11 8.20 3.18 -11.02
N VAL A 12 8.11 1.93 -11.46
CA VAL A 12 8.41 0.76 -10.62
C VAL A 12 9.91 0.55 -10.59
N VAL A 13 10.49 0.47 -9.38
CA VAL A 13 11.93 0.24 -9.17
C VAL A 13 12.13 -0.97 -8.28
N ARG A 14 13.07 -1.85 -8.64
CA ARG A 14 13.44 -2.98 -7.80
C ARG A 14 14.43 -2.53 -6.74
N VAL A 15 14.22 -2.95 -5.49
CA VAL A 15 15.11 -2.57 -4.38
C VAL A 15 16.57 -3.01 -4.61
N GLU A 16 16.79 -4.12 -5.32
CA GLU A 16 18.15 -4.59 -5.65
C GLU A 16 18.93 -3.60 -6.53
N GLU A 17 18.24 -2.77 -7.32
CA GLU A 17 18.86 -1.74 -8.17
C GLU A 17 19.37 -0.55 -7.34
N LEU A 18 18.84 -0.35 -6.13
CA LEU A 18 19.12 0.82 -5.28
C LEU A 18 20.33 0.65 -4.37
N LYS A 19 20.89 -0.57 -4.28
CA LYS A 19 22.06 -0.90 -3.43
C LYS A 19 21.91 -0.36 -2.00
N ILE A 20 20.82 -0.76 -1.35
CA ILE A 20 20.48 -0.33 0.01
C ILE A 20 21.35 -1.08 1.03
N GLU A 21 22.01 -0.35 1.93
CA GLU A 21 22.94 -0.92 2.90
C GLU A 21 22.34 -1.00 4.32
N ALA A 22 21.34 -0.17 4.63
CA ALA A 22 20.76 -0.11 5.96
C ALA A 22 20.13 -1.45 6.40
N LEU A 23 20.52 -1.88 7.60
CA LEU A 23 20.00 -3.08 8.25
C LEU A 23 18.74 -2.82 9.09
N ASP A 24 18.65 -1.63 9.70
CA ASP A 24 17.46 -1.22 10.45
C ASP A 24 16.26 -1.03 9.51
N PRO A 25 15.06 -1.56 9.86
CA PRO A 25 13.89 -1.48 8.99
C PRO A 25 13.43 -0.05 8.65
N ASN A 26 13.53 0.91 9.59
CA ASN A 26 13.14 2.29 9.32
C ASN A 26 14.18 2.96 8.43
N LEU A 27 15.46 2.85 8.78
CA LEU A 27 16.56 3.43 8.01
C LEU A 27 16.60 2.87 6.58
N ARG A 28 16.27 1.58 6.40
CA ARG A 28 16.17 0.96 5.08
C ARG A 28 15.12 1.62 4.19
N LEU A 29 13.92 1.88 4.73
CA LEU A 29 12.86 2.53 3.98
C LEU A 29 13.16 4.01 3.71
N ILE A 30 13.79 4.69 4.67
CA ILE A 30 14.28 6.06 4.52
C ILE A 30 15.35 6.12 3.42
N GLU A 31 16.32 5.22 3.40
CA GLU A 31 17.37 5.15 2.39
C GLU A 31 16.77 4.91 1.00
N ILE A 32 15.76 4.04 0.88
CA ILE A 32 14.99 3.85 -0.37
C ILE A 32 14.36 5.18 -0.82
N CYS A 33 13.71 5.91 0.09
CA CYS A 33 13.10 7.21 -0.25
C CYS A 33 14.17 8.20 -0.74
N GLN A 34 15.30 8.30 -0.06
CA GLN A 34 16.39 9.20 -0.41
C GLN A 34 17.01 8.86 -1.78
N LYS A 35 17.25 7.57 -2.08
CA LYS A 35 17.76 7.11 -3.39
C LYS A 35 16.81 7.41 -4.55
N LEU A 36 15.51 7.54 -4.24
CA LEU A 36 14.45 7.88 -5.19
C LEU A 36 14.07 9.36 -5.15
N GLU A 37 14.80 10.19 -4.38
CA GLU A 37 14.50 11.62 -4.17
C GLU A 37 13.07 11.88 -3.66
N ALA A 38 12.48 10.90 -2.97
CA ALA A 38 11.15 10.98 -2.40
C ALA A 38 11.17 11.67 -1.03
N ASN A 39 10.20 12.56 -0.81
CA ASN A 39 9.99 13.27 0.45
C ASN A 39 8.74 12.80 1.21
N HIS A 40 8.00 11.83 0.66
CA HIS A 40 6.81 11.24 1.27
C HIS A 40 6.84 9.71 1.14
N TYR A 41 6.43 9.05 2.23
CA TYR A 41 6.23 7.61 2.30
C TYR A 41 4.80 7.32 2.75
N ILE A 42 4.09 6.46 2.01
CA ILE A 42 2.74 6.03 2.36
C ILE A 42 2.84 4.71 3.11
N ALA A 43 2.45 4.71 4.39
CA ALA A 43 2.45 3.54 5.25
C ALA A 43 1.02 3.11 5.58
N GLY A 44 0.77 1.81 5.72
CA GLY A 44 -0.49 1.33 6.29
C GLY A 44 -0.67 1.80 7.74
N LYS A 45 -1.91 1.99 8.19
CA LYS A 45 -2.26 2.45 9.55
C LYS A 45 -1.55 1.68 10.68
N GLY A 46 -1.30 0.38 10.51
CA GLY A 46 -0.56 -0.45 11.47
C GLY A 46 0.90 -0.02 11.68
N GLY A 47 1.49 0.70 10.71
CA GLY A 47 2.83 1.28 10.80
C GLY A 47 3.03 2.25 11.95
N LYS A 48 1.95 2.88 12.43
CA LYS A 48 1.98 3.76 13.62
C LYS A 48 2.53 3.04 14.86
N ASN A 49 2.47 1.70 14.91
CA ASN A 49 2.91 0.91 16.06
C ASN A 49 4.41 0.56 16.06
N TYR A 50 5.10 0.68 14.92
CA TYR A 50 6.48 0.21 14.79
C TYR A 50 7.42 1.15 14.01
N LEU A 51 6.90 2.15 13.32
CA LEU A 51 7.74 3.15 12.65
C LEU A 51 8.26 4.17 13.66
N ASN A 52 9.58 4.39 13.68
CA ASN A 52 10.22 5.39 14.51
C ASN A 52 10.11 6.76 13.83
N THR A 53 8.95 7.42 13.99
CA THR A 53 8.62 8.68 13.32
C THR A 53 9.66 9.80 13.48
N GLN A 54 10.46 9.79 14.54
CA GLN A 54 11.57 10.73 14.73
C GLN A 54 12.64 10.56 13.65
N GLN A 55 13.09 9.33 13.36
CA GLN A 55 14.10 9.06 12.32
C GLN A 55 13.63 9.53 10.93
N TRP A 56 12.35 9.34 10.62
CA TRP A 56 11.76 9.78 9.35
C TRP A 56 11.73 11.32 9.25
N SER A 57 11.32 11.98 10.33
CA SER A 57 11.30 13.44 10.43
C SER A 57 12.70 14.03 10.29
N GLU A 58 13.69 13.47 10.97
CA GLU A 58 15.11 13.88 10.90
C GLU A 58 15.69 13.70 9.49
N ALA A 59 15.25 12.66 8.77
CA ALA A 59 15.64 12.41 7.39
C ALA A 59 14.87 13.27 6.35
N GLY A 60 13.94 14.12 6.79
CA GLY A 60 13.13 14.96 5.90
C GLY A 60 12.07 14.22 5.09
N VAL A 61 11.70 12.99 5.48
CA VAL A 61 10.69 12.16 4.81
C VAL A 61 9.42 12.13 5.63
N ARG A 62 8.32 12.63 5.07
CA ARG A 62 7.01 12.63 5.73
C ARG A 62 6.32 11.28 5.58
N ILE A 63 5.64 10.83 6.63
CA ILE A 63 4.80 9.63 6.57
C ILE A 63 3.34 10.05 6.42
N SER A 64 2.69 9.57 5.37
CA SER A 64 1.23 9.61 5.24
C SER A 64 0.64 8.26 5.57
N TRP A 65 -0.45 8.25 6.32
CA TRP A 65 -1.04 7.01 6.81
C TRP A 65 -2.22 6.61 5.94
N GLN A 66 -2.04 5.53 5.19
CA GLN A 66 -3.13 4.89 4.48
C GLN A 66 -4.11 4.28 5.49
N ASN A 67 -5.39 4.57 5.27
CA ASN A 67 -6.50 3.90 5.92
C ASN A 67 -7.37 3.22 4.85
N PHE A 68 -7.55 1.91 4.97
CA PHE A 68 -8.46 1.15 4.11
C PHE A 68 -9.67 0.75 4.94
N ASN A 69 -10.84 1.27 4.58
CA ASN A 69 -12.07 0.95 5.29
C ASN A 69 -12.64 -0.37 4.80
N SER A 70 -12.22 -1.47 5.41
CA SER A 70 -12.69 -2.82 5.06
C SER A 70 -14.18 -3.04 5.31
N GLU A 71 -14.82 -2.24 6.16
CA GLU A 71 -16.27 -2.33 6.42
C GLU A 71 -17.10 -1.81 5.23
N MET A 72 -16.52 -0.91 4.42
CA MET A 72 -17.14 -0.41 3.19
C MET A 72 -17.04 -1.40 2.02
N VAL A 73 -16.26 -2.47 2.17
CA VAL A 73 -16.05 -3.47 1.12
C VAL A 73 -17.12 -4.54 1.26
N GLN A 74 -18.10 -4.51 0.37
CA GLN A 74 -19.15 -5.51 0.24
C GLN A 74 -19.26 -5.93 -1.23
N TYR A 75 -19.34 -7.23 -1.48
CA TYR A 75 -19.49 -7.78 -2.82
C TYR A 75 -20.16 -9.15 -2.76
N PRO A 76 -20.83 -9.59 -3.85
CA PRO A 76 -21.39 -10.93 -3.93
C PRO A 76 -20.29 -11.98 -3.77
N GLN A 77 -20.43 -12.87 -2.78
CA GLN A 77 -19.61 -14.06 -2.60
C GLN A 77 -20.44 -15.30 -2.93
N LEU A 78 -19.80 -16.42 -3.29
CA LEU A 78 -20.50 -17.68 -3.56
C LEU A 78 -21.20 -18.30 -2.33
N GLY A 79 -20.86 -17.84 -1.12
CA GLY A 79 -21.43 -18.33 0.14
C GLY A 79 -22.81 -17.75 0.47
N LYS A 80 -23.42 -18.28 1.54
CA LYS A 80 -24.74 -17.80 2.03
C LYS A 80 -24.68 -16.47 2.78
N SER A 81 -23.53 -16.18 3.37
CA SER A 81 -23.30 -14.97 4.17
C SER A 81 -21.98 -14.35 3.72
N PHE A 82 -21.93 -13.01 3.78
CA PHE A 82 -20.72 -12.28 3.49
C PHE A 82 -19.66 -12.53 4.57
N VAL A 83 -18.44 -12.84 4.13
CA VAL A 83 -17.26 -12.97 4.98
C VAL A 83 -16.36 -11.74 4.75
N PRO A 84 -16.23 -10.83 5.73
CA PRO A 84 -15.39 -9.64 5.58
C PRO A 84 -13.89 -9.97 5.63
N ALA A 85 -13.06 -9.00 5.24
CA ALA A 85 -11.60 -9.07 5.34
C ALA A 85 -10.91 -10.24 4.61
N LEU A 86 -11.54 -10.76 3.56
CA LEU A 86 -10.89 -11.70 2.64
C LEU A 86 -9.88 -11.00 1.71
N SER A 87 -9.01 -11.79 1.09
CA SER A 87 -8.04 -11.31 0.10
C SER A 87 -8.72 -10.63 -1.09
N ILE A 88 -8.06 -9.64 -1.69
CA ILE A 88 -8.43 -9.04 -2.98
C ILE A 88 -8.66 -10.10 -4.07
N ILE A 89 -7.99 -11.25 -3.98
CA ILE A 89 -8.15 -12.36 -4.92
C ILE A 89 -9.59 -12.90 -4.90
N ASP A 90 -10.25 -12.92 -3.75
CA ASP A 90 -11.65 -13.34 -3.64
C ASP A 90 -12.57 -12.36 -4.39
N CYS A 91 -12.38 -11.05 -4.20
CA CYS A 91 -13.09 -10.02 -4.97
C CYS A 91 -12.88 -10.23 -6.48
N LEU A 92 -11.62 -10.38 -6.91
CA LEU A 92 -11.29 -10.53 -8.32
C LEU A 92 -12.03 -11.70 -8.98
N PHE A 93 -12.12 -12.84 -8.30
CA PHE A 93 -12.82 -14.01 -8.84
C PHE A 93 -14.34 -13.92 -8.75
N ASN A 94 -14.90 -13.21 -7.77
CA ASN A 94 -16.35 -13.08 -7.62
C ASN A 94 -16.95 -11.97 -8.51
N ILE A 95 -16.27 -10.82 -8.68
CA ILE A 95 -16.84 -9.64 -9.37
C ILE A 95 -16.00 -9.12 -10.54
N GLY A 96 -14.83 -9.73 -10.80
CA GLY A 96 -13.94 -9.32 -11.88
C GLY A 96 -13.11 -8.07 -11.55
N PRO A 97 -12.11 -7.75 -12.40
CA PRO A 97 -11.11 -6.71 -12.12
C PRO A 97 -11.67 -5.29 -12.08
N VAL A 98 -12.61 -4.95 -12.98
CA VAL A 98 -13.19 -3.60 -13.07
C VAL A 98 -13.94 -3.23 -11.80
N LYS A 99 -14.89 -4.08 -11.37
CA LYS A 99 -15.68 -3.84 -10.15
C LYS A 99 -14.82 -3.92 -8.89
N THR A 100 -13.81 -4.81 -8.89
CA THR A 100 -12.84 -4.87 -7.79
C THR A 100 -12.09 -3.54 -7.66
N ARG A 101 -11.61 -2.97 -8.77
CA ARG A 101 -10.92 -1.68 -8.77
C ARG A 101 -11.82 -0.56 -8.24
N GLU A 102 -13.06 -0.47 -8.71
CA GLU A 102 -14.03 0.53 -8.23
C GLU A 102 -14.28 0.41 -6.71
N LEU A 103 -14.48 -0.82 -6.22
CA LEU A 103 -14.70 -1.09 -4.80
C LEU A 103 -13.50 -0.67 -3.94
N LEU A 104 -12.29 -1.00 -4.38
CA LEU A 104 -11.07 -0.66 -3.66
C LEU A 104 -10.79 0.84 -3.63
N LEU A 105 -11.05 1.56 -4.73
CA LEU A 105 -10.86 3.01 -4.80
C LEU A 105 -11.81 3.74 -3.86
N ASN A 106 -13.04 3.25 -3.69
CA ASN A 106 -14.00 3.85 -2.76
C ASN A 106 -13.64 3.59 -1.28
N ALA A 107 -13.00 2.45 -0.99
CA ALA A 107 -12.59 2.08 0.37
C ALA A 107 -11.22 2.64 0.78
N TRP A 108 -10.42 3.13 -0.18
CA TRP A 108 -9.08 3.65 0.06
C TRP A 108 -9.07 5.13 0.47
N GLN A 109 -8.34 5.44 1.54
CA GLN A 109 -8.13 6.79 2.04
C GLN A 109 -6.66 6.98 2.46
N VAL A 110 -6.15 8.19 2.35
CA VAL A 110 -4.81 8.56 2.86
C VAL A 110 -4.95 9.78 3.77
N GLU A 111 -4.59 9.62 5.04
CA GLU A 111 -4.39 10.73 5.96
C GLU A 111 -3.10 11.44 5.53
N ARG A 112 -3.24 12.66 4.99
CA ARG A 112 -2.13 13.51 4.56
C ARG A 112 -1.56 14.30 5.73
#